data_AF-A0A9C8WU87-F1
#
_entry.id   AF-A0A9C8WU87-F1
#
_cell.length_a   1.000
_cell.length_b   1.000
_cell.length_c   1.000
_cell.angle_alpha   90.00
_cell.angle_beta   90.00
_cell.angle_gamma   90.00
#
_symmetry.space_group_name_H-M   'P 1'
#
loop_
_entity.id
_entity.type
_entity.pdbx_description
1 polymer ?
#
loop_
_entity_poly.entity_id
_entity_poly.type
_entity_poly.pdbx_seq_one_letter_code
_entity_poly.pdbx_strand_id
1 'polypeptide(L)'
;MKAKDYIRTRDQRNFCEAFVDGHLCIDNNMAENSIRPFVLGRKNWLFSGTPEGAEASALFYSLIETAKANKLEPYAYLRYIFDKLLLAATLEDYEALLPWNLSREQLAVPNLVTCG
;
A
#
# COMPACT_ATOMS: atom_id res chain seq x y z
N MET A 1 -14.30 -32.34 8.52
CA MET A 1 -14.26 -31.72 7.18
C MET A 1 -12.81 -31.32 6.91
N LYS A 2 -12.08 -32.02 6.03
CA LYS A 2 -10.64 -31.79 5.86
C LYS A 2 -10.40 -30.69 4.82
N ALA A 3 -9.38 -29.84 5.02
CA ALA A 3 -9.03 -28.70 4.15
C ALA A 3 -8.94 -29.06 2.65
N LYS A 4 -8.58 -30.31 2.33
CA LYS A 4 -8.54 -30.86 0.97
C LYS A 4 -9.91 -30.90 0.27
N ASP A 5 -10.99 -31.06 1.03
CA ASP A 5 -12.35 -31.10 0.49
C ASP A 5 -12.89 -29.67 0.28
N TYR A 6 -12.32 -28.67 0.95
CA TYR A 6 -12.74 -27.26 0.86
C TYR A 6 -12.30 -26.59 -0.45
N ILE A 7 -11.10 -26.94 -0.95
CA ILE A 7 -10.55 -26.41 -2.22
C ILE A 7 -11.29 -27.00 -3.43
N ARG A 8 -11.78 -28.24 -3.32
CA ARG A 8 -12.34 -28.98 -4.45
C ARG A 8 -13.71 -28.48 -4.91
N THR A 9 -14.50 -27.87 -4.02
CA THR A 9 -15.93 -27.65 -4.26
C THR A 9 -16.31 -26.22 -4.65
N ARG A 10 -15.47 -25.21 -4.39
CA ARG A 10 -15.95 -23.82 -4.41
C ARG A 10 -15.64 -23.02 -5.67
N ASP A 11 -14.63 -23.36 -6.48
CA ASP A 11 -14.21 -22.39 -7.50
C ASP A 11 -13.40 -22.91 -8.70
N GLN A 12 -13.65 -24.11 -9.21
CA GLN A 12 -12.87 -24.61 -10.36
C GLN A 12 -13.06 -23.81 -11.67
N ARG A 13 -14.18 -23.10 -11.86
CA ARG A 13 -14.42 -22.34 -13.11
C ARG A 13 -13.68 -21.01 -13.15
N ASN A 14 -13.78 -20.19 -12.11
CA ASN A 14 -13.10 -18.88 -12.09
C ASN A 14 -11.57 -19.02 -11.96
N PHE A 15 -11.10 -20.04 -11.23
CA PHE A 15 -9.66 -20.31 -11.11
C PHE A 15 -9.04 -20.74 -12.45
N CYS A 16 -9.75 -21.53 -13.25
CA CYS A 16 -9.28 -21.93 -14.57
C CYS A 16 -9.35 -20.79 -15.59
N GLU A 17 -10.37 -19.94 -15.57
CA GLU A 17 -10.45 -18.77 -16.46
C GLU A 17 -9.33 -17.76 -16.18
N ALA A 18 -9.04 -17.46 -14.91
CA ALA A 18 -7.93 -16.58 -14.52
C ALA A 18 -6.54 -17.14 -14.89
N PHE A 19 -6.40 -18.47 -14.96
CA PHE A 19 -5.18 -19.15 -15.40
C PHE A 19 -4.99 -19.07 -16.92
N VAL A 20 -6.07 -19.17 -17.69
CA VAL A 20 -6.04 -19.13 -19.16
C VAL A 20 -5.65 -17.73 -19.66
N ASP A 21 -6.06 -16.68 -18.96
CA ASP A 21 -5.68 -15.30 -19.26
C ASP A 21 -4.29 -14.89 -18.73
N GLY A 22 -3.62 -15.74 -17.93
CA GLY A 22 -2.24 -15.51 -17.47
C GLY A 22 -2.03 -14.27 -16.59
N HIS A 23 -3.09 -13.58 -16.19
CA HIS A 23 -3.03 -12.34 -15.42
C HIS A 23 -2.89 -12.56 -13.90
N LEU A 24 -3.04 -13.79 -13.43
CA LEU A 24 -2.92 -14.14 -12.00
C LEU A 24 -1.68 -15.00 -11.75
N CYS A 25 -0.73 -14.49 -10.96
CA CYS A 25 0.34 -15.32 -10.41
C CYS A 25 -0.26 -16.32 -9.42
N ILE A 26 0.12 -17.59 -9.55
CA ILE A 26 -0.33 -18.70 -8.68
C ILE A 26 0.24 -18.53 -7.28
N ASP A 27 1.42 -17.92 -7.19
CA ASP A 27 2.09 -17.64 -5.93
C ASP A 27 1.57 -16.34 -5.31
N ASN A 28 1.21 -16.40 -4.03
CA ASN A 28 0.86 -15.20 -3.26
C ASN A 28 2.11 -14.43 -2.80
N ASN A 29 3.32 -14.82 -3.24
CA ASN A 29 4.56 -14.42 -2.59
C ASN A 29 4.73 -12.90 -2.57
N MET A 30 4.26 -12.22 -3.62
CA MET A 30 4.19 -10.77 -3.68
C MET A 30 3.27 -10.18 -2.59
N ALA A 31 2.06 -10.72 -2.45
CA ALA A 31 1.10 -10.29 -1.42
C ALA A 31 1.62 -10.60 0.00
N GLU A 32 2.23 -11.76 0.21
CA GLU A 32 2.88 -12.12 1.47
C GLU A 32 4.04 -11.17 1.79
N ASN A 33 4.87 -10.83 0.81
CA ASN A 33 6.00 -9.94 1.02
C ASN A 33 5.57 -8.51 1.34
N SER A 34 4.48 -8.02 0.74
CA SER A 34 3.89 -6.73 1.08
C SER A 34 3.27 -6.69 2.49
N ILE A 35 2.69 -7.80 2.98
CA ILE A 35 2.10 -7.84 4.33
C ILE A 35 3.08 -8.22 5.45
N ARG A 36 4.21 -8.87 5.14
CA ARG A 36 5.29 -9.20 6.10
C ARG A 36 5.72 -8.03 6.99
N PRO A 37 6.03 -6.82 6.47
CA PRO A 37 6.40 -5.68 7.31
C PRO A 37 5.27 -5.23 8.24
N PHE A 38 4.00 -5.29 7.79
CA PHE A 38 2.85 -5.04 8.66
C PHE A 38 2.78 -6.06 9.80
N VAL A 39 2.96 -7.36 9.51
CA VAL A 39 2.95 -8.44 10.52
C VAL A 39 4.05 -8.25 11.57
N LEU A 40 5.23 -7.83 11.15
CA LEU A 40 6.36 -7.55 12.05
C LEU A 40 6.14 -6.28 12.87
N GLY A 41 5.53 -5.25 12.27
CA GLY A 41 5.25 -3.95 12.90
C GLY A 41 4.18 -4.00 14.00
N ARG A 42 3.25 -4.97 13.97
CA ARG A 42 2.16 -5.09 14.98
C ARG A 42 2.67 -5.18 16.43
N LYS A 43 3.88 -5.70 16.64
CA LYS A 43 4.52 -5.75 17.97
C LYS A 43 5.04 -4.39 18.46
N ASN A 44 5.32 -3.45 17.55
CA ASN A 44 5.85 -2.11 17.85
C ASN A 44 4.77 -1.02 17.84
N TRP A 45 3.54 -1.35 17.42
CA TRP A 45 2.48 -0.38 17.19
C TRP A 45 1.51 -0.38 18.37
N LEU A 46 1.60 0.66 19.19
CA LEU A 46 0.88 0.83 20.47
C LEU A 46 -0.65 0.68 20.37
N PHE A 47 -1.22 0.82 19.17
CA PHE A 47 -2.68 0.82 18.92
C PHE A 47 -3.16 -0.31 18.00
N SER A 48 -2.36 -1.35 17.77
CA SER A 48 -2.74 -2.48 16.90
C SER A 48 -3.87 -3.37 17.43
N GLY A 49 -4.34 -3.12 18.66
CA GLY A 49 -5.32 -3.94 19.35
C GLY A 49 -6.78 -3.55 19.11
N THR A 50 -7.04 -2.35 18.60
CA THR A 50 -8.41 -1.88 18.30
C THR A 50 -8.70 -2.00 16.80
N PRO A 51 -9.96 -2.29 16.39
CA PRO A 51 -10.32 -2.37 14.98
C PRO A 51 -10.05 -1.06 14.23
N GLU A 52 -10.26 0.09 14.87
CA GLU A 52 -9.98 1.41 14.31
C GLU A 52 -8.47 1.62 14.10
N GLY A 53 -7.64 1.13 15.04
CA GLY A 53 -6.20 1.18 14.92
C GLY A 53 -5.68 0.28 13.81
N ALA A 54 -6.28 -0.91 13.64
CA ALA A 54 -5.96 -1.82 12.55
C ALA A 54 -6.36 -1.25 11.18
N GLU A 55 -7.49 -0.55 11.09
CA GLU A 55 -7.94 0.12 9.87
C GLU A 55 -7.02 1.28 9.48
N ALA A 56 -6.72 2.19 10.40
CA ALA A 56 -5.78 3.29 10.15
C ALA A 56 -4.41 2.75 9.70
N SER A 57 -3.95 1.70 10.38
CA SER A 57 -2.71 0.99 10.06
C SER A 57 -2.69 0.44 8.63
N ALA A 58 -3.77 -0.22 8.21
CA ALA A 58 -3.91 -0.78 6.87
C ALA A 58 -3.91 0.32 5.81
N LEU A 59 -4.57 1.46 6.09
CA LEU A 59 -4.59 2.62 5.19
C LEU A 59 -3.19 3.21 5.00
N PHE A 60 -2.44 3.41 6.08
CA PHE A 60 -1.06 3.89 6.03
C PHE A 60 -0.14 3.00 5.20
N TYR A 61 -0.18 1.67 5.41
CA TYR A 61 0.61 0.75 4.62
C TYR A 61 0.18 0.71 3.16
N SER A 62 -1.12 0.80 2.88
CA SER A 62 -1.61 0.86 1.50
C SER A 62 -1.05 2.07 0.76
N LEU A 63 -0.99 3.25 1.40
CA LEU A 63 -0.36 4.44 0.83
C LEU A 63 1.13 4.25 0.58
N ILE A 64 1.86 3.66 1.53
CA ILE A 64 3.30 3.38 1.40
C ILE A 64 3.56 2.40 0.25
N GLU A 65 2.82 1.29 0.18
CA GLU A 65 2.98 0.29 -0.88
C GLU A 65 2.61 0.88 -2.25
N THR A 66 1.58 1.73 -2.32
CA THR A 66 1.22 2.43 -3.56
C THR A 66 2.34 3.40 -3.99
N ALA A 67 2.95 4.13 -3.06
CA ALA A 67 4.09 5.00 -3.35
C ALA A 67 5.30 4.21 -3.88
N LYS A 68 5.61 3.07 -3.25
CA LYS A 68 6.68 2.17 -3.71
C LYS A 68 6.39 1.59 -5.09
N ALA A 69 5.14 1.19 -5.36
CA ALA A 69 4.72 0.70 -6.67
C ALA A 69 4.93 1.75 -7.77
N ASN A 70 4.74 3.04 -7.45
CA ASN A 70 5.02 4.17 -8.33
C ASN A 70 6.49 4.64 -8.30
N LYS A 71 7.40 3.89 -7.65
CA LYS A 71 8.84 4.19 -7.53
C LYS A 71 9.14 5.54 -6.87
N LEU A 72 8.27 5.97 -5.96
CA LEU A 72 8.43 7.15 -5.13
C LEU A 72 9.03 6.78 -3.77
N GLU A 73 9.78 7.71 -3.18
CA GLU A 73 10.29 7.55 -1.82
C GLU A 73 9.12 7.73 -0.82
N PRO A 74 8.74 6.70 -0.04
CA PRO A 74 7.52 6.75 0.77
C PRO A 74 7.50 7.89 1.78
N TYR A 75 8.65 8.23 2.39
CA TYR A 75 8.72 9.30 3.37
C TYR A 75 8.48 10.67 2.73
N ALA A 76 9.10 10.92 1.58
CA ALA A 76 8.94 12.17 0.84
C ALA A 76 7.50 12.34 0.35
N TYR A 77 6.89 11.26 -0.15
CA TYR A 77 5.50 11.24 -0.59
C TYR A 77 4.52 11.55 0.54
N LEU A 78 4.63 10.87 1.68
CA LEU A 78 3.74 11.11 2.83
C LEU A 78 3.86 12.55 3.36
N ARG A 79 5.08 13.07 3.47
CA ARG A 79 5.31 14.46 3.88
C ARG A 79 4.62 15.44 2.93
N TYR A 80 4.78 15.22 1.62
CA TYR A 80 4.18 16.07 0.60
C TYR A 80 2.65 16.05 0.65
N ILE A 81 2.05 14.85 0.79
CA ILE A 81 0.59 14.74 0.96
C ILE A 81 0.15 15.47 2.20
N PHE A 82 0.77 15.26 3.37
CA PHE A 82 0.30 15.89 4.61
C PHE A 82 0.37 17.42 4.57
N ASP A 83 1.36 17.99 3.89
CA ASP A 83 1.47 19.45 3.69
C ASP A 83 0.36 19.98 2.76
N LYS A 84 0.11 19.28 1.65
CA LYS A 84 -0.86 19.71 0.63
C LYS A 84 -2.31 19.36 0.95
N LEU A 85 -2.54 18.30 1.74
CA LEU A 85 -3.88 17.86 2.14
C LEU A 85 -4.60 18.93 2.95
N LEU A 86 -3.86 19.72 3.75
CA LEU A 86 -4.41 20.84 4.50
C LEU A 86 -4.82 22.03 3.60
N LEU A 87 -4.30 22.08 2.37
CA LEU A 87 -4.56 23.13 1.39
C LEU A 87 -5.56 22.71 0.31
N ALA A 88 -5.81 21.40 0.16
CA ALA A 88 -6.70 20.85 -0.85
C ALA A 88 -8.17 21.10 -0.49
N ALA A 89 -8.90 21.74 -1.40
CA ALA A 89 -10.33 22.04 -1.22
C ALA A 89 -11.18 21.49 -2.36
N THR A 90 -10.59 21.28 -3.54
CA THR A 90 -11.29 20.81 -4.75
C THR A 90 -10.90 19.37 -5.08
N LEU A 91 -11.75 18.68 -5.86
CA LEU A 91 -11.51 17.27 -6.24
C LEU A 91 -10.20 17.14 -7.04
N GLU A 92 -9.93 18.11 -7.90
CA GLU A 92 -8.74 18.21 -8.73
C GLU A 92 -7.47 18.32 -7.88
N ASP A 93 -7.54 19.01 -6.73
CA ASP A 93 -6.41 19.09 -5.79
C ASP A 93 -6.08 17.70 -5.22
N TYR A 94 -7.09 16.91 -4.88
CA TYR A 94 -6.88 15.54 -4.38
C TYR A 94 -6.32 14.62 -5.46
N GLU A 95 -6.81 14.74 -6.70
CA GLU A 95 -6.29 13.96 -7.83
C GLU A 95 -4.83 14.28 -8.13
N ALA A 96 -4.40 15.54 -7.95
CA ALA A 96 -3.00 15.94 -8.10
C ALA A 96 -2.08 15.33 -7.03
N LEU A 97 -2.61 14.90 -5.88
CA LEU A 97 -1.85 14.24 -4.80
C LEU A 97 -1.69 12.73 -5.00
N LEU A 98 -2.32 12.16 -6.03
CA LEU A 98 -2.24 10.74 -6.32
C LEU A 98 -0.82 10.37 -6.80
N PRO A 99 -0.32 9.18 -6.42
CA PRO A 99 1.08 8.83 -6.57
C PRO A 99 1.53 8.67 -8.03
N TRP A 100 0.60 8.53 -8.98
CA TRP A 100 0.90 8.50 -10.42
C TRP A 100 1.01 9.88 -11.05
N ASN A 101 0.52 10.94 -10.39
CA ASN A 101 0.59 12.31 -10.87
C ASN A 101 1.79 13.08 -10.30
N LEU A 102 2.55 12.46 -9.39
CA LEU A 102 3.70 13.09 -8.73
C LEU A 102 5.01 12.66 -9.36
N SER A 103 5.84 13.65 -9.66
CA SER A 103 7.19 13.46 -10.18
C SER A 103 8.19 13.41 -9.03
N ARG A 104 9.28 12.65 -9.19
CA ARG A 104 10.30 12.50 -8.14
C ARG A 104 10.98 13.84 -7.82
N GLU A 105 11.03 14.74 -8.79
CA GLU A 105 11.56 16.10 -8.69
C GLU A 105 10.70 16.98 -7.77
N GLN A 106 9.38 16.78 -7.74
CA GLN A 106 8.47 17.53 -6.86
C GLN A 106 8.55 17.06 -5.41
N LEU A 107 8.97 15.80 -5.21
CA LEU A 107 9.20 15.20 -3.89
C LEU A 107 10.64 15.38 -3.41
N ALA A 108 11.49 16.08 -4.17
CA ALA A 108 12.86 16.36 -3.78
C ALA A 108 12.85 17.21 -2.50
N VAL A 109 13.26 16.60 -1.39
CA VAL A 109 13.40 17.30 -0.13
C VAL A 109 14.58 18.27 -0.29
N PRO A 110 14.41 19.59 -0.08
CA PRO A 110 15.57 20.46 0.04
C PRO A 110 16.41 19.92 1.20
N ASN A 111 17.65 19.54 0.89
CA ASN A 111 18.60 18.91 1.80
C ASN A 111 18.48 19.52 3.20
N LEU A 112 18.04 18.74 4.17
CA LEU A 112 18.08 19.15 5.57
C LEU A 112 19.55 19.21 5.97
N VAL A 113 20.09 20.42 5.95
CA VAL A 113 21.20 20.88 6.79
C VAL A 113 22.47 20.03 6.68
N THR A 114 23.32 20.35 5.70
CA THR A 114 24.77 20.21 5.91
C THR A 114 25.19 21.30 6.90
N CYS A 115 25.13 21.01 8.19
CA CYS A 115 25.79 21.85 9.19
C CYS A 115 27.31 21.62 9.05
N GLY A 116 28.03 22.68 8.67
CA GLY A 116 29.46 22.80 8.91
C GLY A 116 29.76 23.23 10.34
#